data_AF-A0A3D1A1U5-F1
#
_entry.id   AF-A0A3D1A1U5-F1
#
_cell.length_a   1.000
_cell.length_b   1.000
_cell.length_c   1.000
_cell.angle_alpha   90.00
_cell.angle_beta   90.00
_cell.angle_gamma   90.00
#
_symmetry.space_group_name_H-M   'P 1'
#
loop_
_entity.id
_entity.type
_entity.pdbx_description
1 polymer ?
#
loop_
_entity_poly.entity_id
_entity_poly.type
_entity_poly.pdbx_seq_one_letter_code
_entity_poly.pdbx_strand_id
1 'polypeptide(L)'
;MASWILDFPTIKILEELQSIPGICPWTAQYIALRARGSVDVFLSVDRVTRRARLELLCTDKEKEILDYADAWRPWRGYAGMHLWHYVSSLK
;
A
#
# COMPACT_ATOMS: atom_id res chain seq x y z
N MET A 1 -14.34 10.38 -21.26
CA MET A 1 -13.33 9.81 -20.34
C MET A 1 -13.52 8.30 -20.32
N ALA A 2 -12.46 7.54 -20.58
CA ALA A 2 -12.51 6.09 -20.68
C ALA A 2 -12.90 5.42 -19.35
N SER A 3 -14.16 4.95 -19.21
CA SER A 3 -14.58 4.24 -17.98
C SER A 3 -13.83 2.90 -17.79
N TRP A 4 -13.33 2.30 -18.87
CA TRP A 4 -12.57 1.04 -18.84
C TRP A 4 -11.32 1.07 -17.97
N ILE A 5 -10.76 2.26 -17.69
CA ILE A 5 -9.64 2.40 -16.78
C ILE A 5 -10.11 2.10 -15.35
N LEU A 6 -11.27 2.62 -14.92
CA LEU A 6 -11.83 2.50 -13.57
C LEU A 6 -12.43 1.14 -13.25
N ASP A 7 -12.91 0.41 -14.25
CA ASP A 7 -13.65 -0.85 -14.07
C ASP A 7 -12.74 -2.11 -13.97
N PHE A 8 -11.42 -1.93 -13.93
CA PHE A 8 -10.46 -3.04 -13.84
C PHE A 8 -10.11 -3.35 -12.37
N PRO A 9 -10.41 -4.57 -11.85
CA PRO A 9 -10.12 -4.91 -10.46
C PRO A 9 -8.64 -4.78 -10.13
N THR A 10 -8.33 -4.16 -8.98
CA THR A 10 -6.94 -3.98 -8.51
C THR A 10 -6.16 -5.30 -8.52
N ILE A 11 -6.78 -6.42 -8.15
CA ILE A 11 -6.11 -7.73 -8.11
C ILE A 11 -5.56 -8.16 -9.47
N LYS A 12 -6.31 -7.91 -10.55
CA LYS A 12 -5.88 -8.28 -11.91
C LYS A 12 -4.69 -7.44 -12.37
N ILE A 13 -4.66 -6.16 -12.00
CA ILE A 13 -3.51 -5.28 -12.28
C ILE A 13 -2.27 -5.77 -11.53
N LEU A 14 -2.41 -6.19 -10.27
CA LEU A 14 -1.29 -6.70 -9.49
C LEU A 14 -0.72 -7.98 -10.10
N GLU A 15 -1.57 -8.89 -10.58
CA GLU A 15 -1.16 -10.11 -11.27
C GLU A 15 -0.43 -9.81 -12.59
N GLU A 16 -0.99 -8.93 -13.42
CA GLU A 16 -0.38 -8.52 -14.69
C GLU A 16 0.99 -7.85 -14.47
N LEU A 17 1.10 -6.94 -13.50
CA LEU A 17 2.37 -6.29 -13.16
C LEU A 17 3.41 -7.29 -12.67
N GLN A 18 3.04 -8.22 -11.79
CA GLN A 18 3.96 -9.24 -11.26
C GLN A 18 4.37 -10.29 -12.30
N SER A 19 3.67 -10.39 -13.44
CA SER A 19 4.08 -11.25 -14.55
C SER A 19 5.34 -10.73 -15.28
N ILE A 20 5.68 -9.45 -15.10
CA ILE A 20 6.85 -8.82 -15.71
C ILE A 20 8.10 -9.13 -14.86
N PRO A 21 9.16 -9.75 -15.42
CA PRO A 21 10.38 -10.04 -14.69
C PRO A 21 10.97 -8.78 -14.03
N GLY A 22 11.25 -8.88 -12.73
CA GLY A 22 11.77 -7.77 -11.92
C GLY A 22 10.72 -6.93 -11.20
N ILE A 23 9.42 -7.13 -11.46
CA ILE A 23 8.34 -6.50 -10.68
C ILE A 23 7.91 -7.44 -9.56
N CYS A 24 8.24 -7.09 -8.32
CA CYS A 24 7.81 -7.82 -7.12
C CYS A 24 6.46 -7.31 -6.58
N PRO A 25 5.83 -8.01 -5.61
CA PRO A 25 4.54 -7.61 -5.05
C PRO A 25 4.52 -6.16 -4.52
N TRP A 26 5.58 -5.73 -3.85
CA TRP A 26 5.70 -4.36 -3.34
C TRP A 26 5.68 -3.33 -4.47
N THR A 27 6.45 -3.56 -5.53
CA THR A 27 6.51 -2.66 -6.69
C THR A 27 5.16 -2.59 -7.41
N ALA A 28 4.49 -3.73 -7.58
CA ALA A 28 3.17 -3.79 -8.19
C ALA A 28 2.13 -2.98 -7.40
N GLN A 29 2.10 -3.14 -6.07
CA GLN A 29 1.21 -2.35 -5.19
C GLN A 29 1.53 -0.87 -5.22
N TYR A 30 2.82 -0.50 -5.26
CA TYR A 30 3.25 0.89 -5.37
C TYR A 30 2.78 1.54 -6.68
N ILE A 31 2.91 0.83 -7.81
CA ILE A 31 2.39 1.27 -9.11
C ILE A 31 0.86 1.40 -9.06
N ALA A 32 0.17 0.41 -8.50
CA ALA A 32 -1.29 0.44 -8.34
C ALA A 32 -1.74 1.66 -7.52
N LEU A 33 -1.02 2.02 -6.47
CA LEU A 33 -1.29 3.22 -5.66
C LEU A 33 -1.01 4.51 -6.44
N ARG A 34 0.20 4.68 -6.97
CA ARG A 34 0.68 5.98 -7.48
C ARG A 34 0.30 6.27 -8.93
N ALA A 35 0.31 5.27 -9.79
CA ALA A 35 0.02 5.45 -11.21
C ALA A 35 -1.46 5.25 -11.52
N ARG A 36 -2.11 4.30 -10.84
CA ARG A 36 -3.52 3.96 -11.09
C ARG A 36 -4.48 4.65 -10.11
N GLY A 37 -4.02 5.05 -8.93
CA GLY A 37 -4.89 5.62 -7.89
C GLY A 37 -5.75 4.57 -7.20
N SER A 38 -5.29 3.31 -7.10
CA SER A 38 -5.97 2.28 -6.32
C SER A 38 -5.94 2.69 -4.85
N VAL A 39 -7.11 2.95 -4.27
CA VAL A 39 -7.22 3.51 -2.91
C VAL A 39 -7.16 2.46 -1.80
N ASP A 40 -7.40 1.18 -2.15
CA ASP A 40 -7.50 0.08 -1.20
C ASP A 40 -6.30 -0.91 -1.25
N VAL A 41 -5.13 -0.43 -1.66
CA VAL A 41 -3.85 -1.17 -1.57
C VAL A 41 -3.04 -0.74 -0.36
N PHE A 42 -2.33 -1.66 0.29
CA PHE A 42 -1.56 -1.33 1.49
C PHE A 42 -0.17 -1.97 1.44
N LEU A 43 0.87 -1.14 1.43
CA LEU A 43 2.26 -1.58 1.38
C LEU A 43 2.79 -1.90 2.79
N SER A 44 2.31 -2.99 3.38
CA SER A 44 2.62 -3.40 4.77
C SER A 44 4.10 -3.69 5.02
N VAL A 45 4.81 -4.18 4.00
CA VAL A 45 6.25 -4.50 4.03
C VAL A 45 7.16 -3.34 3.63
N ASP A 46 6.58 -2.19 3.27
CA ASP A 46 7.37 -0.99 2.95
C ASP A 46 8.25 -0.57 4.13
N ARG A 47 9.47 -0.10 3.84
CA ARG A 47 10.44 0.28 4.88
C ARG A 47 9.92 1.44 5.74
N VAL A 48 9.23 2.39 5.15
CA VAL A 48 8.67 3.55 5.87
C VAL A 48 7.45 3.10 6.68
N THR A 49 6.59 2.25 6.12
CA THR A 49 5.49 1.62 6.86
C THR A 49 6.00 0.79 8.06
N ARG A 50 7.09 0.04 7.89
CA ARG A 50 7.77 -0.68 8.99
C ARG A 50 8.28 0.27 10.07
N ARG A 51 8.90 1.41 9.69
CA ARG A 51 9.31 2.44 10.66
C ARG A 51 8.09 3.01 11.40
N ALA A 52 7.01 3.35 10.69
CA ALA A 52 5.78 3.84 11.31
C ALA A 52 5.22 2.83 12.33
N ARG A 53 5.24 1.55 11.99
CA ARG A 53 4.81 0.46 12.88
C ARG A 53 5.65 0.39 14.16
N LEU A 54 6.97 0.51 14.05
CA LEU A 54 7.87 0.53 15.21
C LEU A 54 7.59 1.73 16.12
N GLU A 55 7.36 2.91 15.54
CA GLU A 55 7.14 4.17 16.29
C GLU A 55 5.75 4.22 16.94
N LEU A 56 4.70 3.74 16.26
CA LEU A 56 3.31 3.87 16.71
C LEU A 56 2.81 2.68 17.52
N LEU A 57 3.29 1.48 17.20
CA LEU A 57 2.79 0.21 17.77
C LEU A 57 3.85 -0.53 18.58
N CYS A 58 5.08 0.00 18.69
CA CYS A 58 6.19 -0.62 19.43
C CYS A 58 6.47 -2.08 19.02
N THR A 59 6.24 -2.42 17.75
CA THR A 59 6.33 -3.80 17.24
C THR A 59 6.87 -3.83 15.82
N ASP A 60 7.59 -4.90 15.46
CA ASP A 60 8.03 -5.13 14.08
C ASP A 60 7.15 -6.16 13.33
N LYS A 61 6.12 -6.68 13.99
CA LYS A 61 5.26 -7.71 13.41
C LYS A 61 4.35 -7.11 12.36
N GLU A 62 4.51 -7.52 11.10
CA GLU A 62 3.65 -7.09 9.99
C GLU A 62 2.16 -7.35 10.25
N LYS A 63 1.83 -8.48 10.89
CA LYS A 63 0.45 -8.83 11.22
C LYS A 63 -0.29 -7.73 12.00
N GLU A 64 0.39 -7.08 12.95
CA GLU A 64 -0.24 -6.05 13.79
C GLU A 64 -0.74 -4.90 12.93
N ILE A 65 0.08 -4.39 12.00
CA ILE A 65 -0.34 -3.28 11.15
C ILE A 65 -1.38 -3.71 10.11
N LEU A 66 -1.41 -4.98 9.69
CA LEU A 66 -2.45 -5.51 8.81
C LEU A 66 -3.81 -5.56 9.53
N ASP A 67 -3.84 -5.98 10.79
CA ASP A 67 -5.06 -6.02 11.60
C ASP A 67 -5.66 -4.59 11.78
N TYR A 68 -4.80 -3.56 11.93
CA TYR A 68 -5.26 -2.16 11.89
C TYR A 68 -5.70 -1.72 10.49
N ALA A 69 -4.98 -2.13 9.44
CA ALA A 69 -5.24 -1.70 8.09
C ALA A 69 -6.62 -2.17 7.58
N ASP A 70 -7.11 -3.31 8.05
CA ASP A 70 -8.45 -3.79 7.68
C ASP A 70 -9.57 -2.82 8.10
N ALA A 71 -9.40 -2.06 9.18
CA ALA A 71 -10.35 -1.03 9.59
C ALA A 71 -10.34 0.22 8.67
N TRP A 72 -9.30 0.39 7.85
CA TRP A 72 -9.15 1.55 6.96
C TRP A 72 -9.73 1.31 5.57
N ARG A 73 -10.31 0.14 5.30
CA ARG A 73 -10.94 -0.11 4.00
C ARG A 73 -12.11 0.85 3.74
N PRO A 74 -12.30 1.30 2.49
CA PRO A 74 -11.53 0.98 1.28
C PRO A 74 -10.35 1.94 1.02
N TRP A 75 -9.85 2.67 2.03
CA TRP A 75 -8.87 3.76 1.90
C TRP A 75 -7.47 3.41 2.42
N ARG A 76 -7.11 2.12 2.46
CA ARG A 76 -5.85 1.66 3.05
C ARG A 76 -4.61 2.30 2.42
N GLY A 77 -4.67 2.62 1.12
CA GLY A 77 -3.58 3.30 0.40
C GLY A 77 -3.34 4.71 0.92
N TYR A 78 -4.41 5.45 1.21
CA TYR A 78 -4.29 6.78 1.81
C TYR A 78 -3.84 6.74 3.26
N ALA A 79 -4.33 5.77 4.04
CA ALA A 79 -3.81 5.56 5.38
C ALA A 79 -2.29 5.28 5.36
N GLY A 80 -1.82 4.45 4.42
CA GLY A 80 -0.39 4.24 4.18
C GLY A 80 0.37 5.53 3.84
N MET A 81 -0.19 6.39 2.98
CA MET A 81 0.41 7.69 2.67
C MET A 81 0.49 8.63 3.89
N HIS A 82 -0.51 8.59 4.78
CA HIS A 82 -0.45 9.32 6.05
C HIS A 82 0.63 8.78 6.98
N LEU A 83 0.85 7.46 7.03
CA LEU A 83 1.96 6.86 7.76
C LEU A 83 3.31 7.30 7.19
N TRP A 84 3.45 7.37 5.86
CA TRP A 84 4.66 7.90 5.22
C TRP A 84 4.90 9.37 5.59
N HIS A 85 3.85 10.19 5.55
CA HIS A 85 3.93 11.59 5.94
C HIS A 85 4.34 11.72 7.41
N TYR A 86 3.73 10.95 8.30
CA TYR A 86 4.09 10.88 9.72
C TYR A 86 5.57 10.57 9.90
N VAL A 87 6.09 9.50 9.27
CA VAL A 87 7.51 9.15 9.39
C VAL A 87 8.43 10.23 8.81
N SER A 88 8.03 10.89 7.72
CA SER A 88 8.81 12.01 7.15
C SER A 88 8.88 13.24 8.07
N SER A 89 7.92 13.37 9.00
CA SER A 89 7.89 14.45 10.00
C SER A 89 8.69 14.14 11.27
N LEU A 90 9.11 12.89 11.47
CA LEU A 90 9.99 12.51 12.56
C LEU A 90 11.40 13.06 12.29
N LYS A 91 11.89 13.89 13.20
CA LYS A 91 13.23 14.49 13.13
C LYS A 91 14.34 13.44 13.23
#